data_AF-A0A1L6RDQ7-F1
#
_entry.id   AF-A0A1L6RDQ7-F1
#
_cell.length_a   1.000
_cell.length_b   1.000
_cell.length_c   1.000
_cell.angle_alpha   90.00
_cell.angle_beta   90.00
_cell.angle_gamma   90.00
#
_symmetry.space_group_name_H-M   'P 1'
#
loop_
_entity.id
_entity.type
_entity.pdbx_description
1 polymer ?
#
loop_
_entity_poly.entity_id
_entity_poly.type
_entity_poly.pdbx_seq_one_letter_code
_entity_poly.pdbx_strand_id
1 'polypeptide(L)'
;MFSFPFMQHAFVAGTLIAIMSGLIGPFIVARRMSFLAHTLSEIGFAGASFALFMSWSPLVGMLLFSVVASMSVGELGMKEQRSESLISAVSAVAIGLGIAFLSLSNKNATAATGILFGSIFSINQTDVWEVVVLATLVILITLMMFRPLRHFAFDYTTASFSLKNIQLIEVLFLGLMATTVAVSAQIVGSLLIFILMILPASSAMRWGRTVWQIIGLAIMFSVLGVWLALVLSYWLDLPVSFFIAIIEAGVYFISLIKRR
;
A
#
# COMPACT_ATOMS: atom_id res chain seq x y z
N MET A 1 -13.19 -24.38 -4.04
CA MET A 1 -12.42 -23.12 -3.86
C MET A 1 -10.91 -23.37 -3.90
N PHE A 2 -10.31 -24.05 -2.91
CA PHE A 2 -8.85 -24.24 -2.85
C PHE A 2 -8.24 -25.20 -3.90
N SER A 3 -9.05 -25.94 -4.65
CA SER A 3 -8.57 -26.77 -5.76
C SER A 3 -8.26 -25.96 -7.03
N PHE A 4 -8.70 -24.71 -7.10
CA PHE A 4 -8.46 -23.85 -8.27
C PHE A 4 -7.13 -23.11 -8.13
N PRO A 5 -6.21 -23.21 -9.12
CA PRO A 5 -4.89 -22.56 -9.06
C PRO A 5 -4.99 -21.04 -8.88
N PHE A 6 -5.90 -20.37 -9.61
CA PHE A 6 -6.09 -18.92 -9.49
C PHE A 6 -6.47 -18.49 -8.08
N MET A 7 -7.23 -19.33 -7.36
CA MET A 7 -7.65 -19.05 -6.00
C MET A 7 -6.50 -19.26 -5.02
N GLN A 8 -5.69 -20.30 -5.21
CA GLN A 8 -4.47 -20.49 -4.42
C GLN A 8 -3.52 -19.30 -4.58
N HIS A 9 -3.31 -18.84 -5.82
CA HIS A 9 -2.52 -17.64 -6.11
C HIS A 9 -3.07 -16.39 -5.39
N ALA A 10 -4.38 -16.17 -5.47
CA ALA A 10 -5.06 -15.07 -4.78
C ALA A 10 -4.86 -15.11 -3.26
N PHE A 11 -5.01 -16.26 -2.63
CA PHE A 11 -4.79 -16.41 -1.18
C PHE A 11 -3.32 -16.18 -0.79
N VAL A 12 -2.37 -16.73 -1.54
CA VAL A 12 -0.93 -16.55 -1.25
C VAL A 12 -0.53 -15.09 -1.41
N ALA A 13 -0.81 -14.49 -2.57
CA ALA A 13 -0.42 -13.13 -2.86
C ALA A 13 -1.17 -12.12 -1.96
N GLY A 14 -2.46 -12.33 -1.76
CA GLY A 14 -3.28 -11.50 -0.86
C GLY A 14 -2.81 -11.55 0.60
N THR A 15 -2.37 -12.71 1.09
CA THR A 15 -1.83 -12.84 2.45
C THR A 15 -0.53 -12.05 2.60
N LEU A 16 0.38 -12.15 1.63
CA LEU A 16 1.64 -11.42 1.67
C LEU A 16 1.42 -9.90 1.63
N ILE A 17 0.52 -9.44 0.77
CA ILE A 17 0.14 -8.03 0.68
C ILE A 17 -0.49 -7.54 1.99
N ALA A 18 -1.38 -8.34 2.59
CA ALA A 18 -1.98 -8.01 3.88
C ALA A 18 -0.94 -7.92 4.99
N ILE A 19 0.05 -8.82 5.01
CA ILE A 19 1.15 -8.78 5.98
C ILE A 19 2.02 -7.53 5.77
N MET A 20 2.41 -7.21 4.53
CA MET A 20 3.20 -6.00 4.23
C MET A 20 2.43 -4.74 4.64
N SER A 21 1.15 -4.66 4.27
CA SER A 21 0.28 -3.53 4.55
C SER A 21 0.09 -3.34 6.05
N GLY A 22 -0.17 -4.43 6.80
CA GLY A 22 -0.27 -4.39 8.26
C GLY A 22 1.05 -4.15 8.98
N LEU A 23 2.20 -4.48 8.36
CA LEU A 23 3.52 -4.22 8.92
C LEU A 23 3.91 -2.74 8.76
N ILE A 24 3.71 -2.16 7.57
CA ILE A 24 4.14 -0.80 7.25
C ILE A 24 3.09 0.24 7.68
N GLY A 25 1.80 -0.09 7.53
CA GLY A 25 0.69 0.79 7.84
C GLY A 25 0.79 1.49 9.20
N PRO A 26 1.12 0.80 10.30
CA PRO A 26 1.32 1.44 11.61
C PRO A 26 2.38 2.54 11.60
N PHE A 27 3.48 2.38 10.88
CA PHE A 27 4.51 3.41 10.79
C PHE A 27 4.03 4.62 9.98
N ILE A 28 3.25 4.39 8.91
CA ILE A 28 2.65 5.44 8.08
C ILE A 28 1.70 6.30 8.90
N VAL A 29 0.78 5.65 9.63
CA VAL A 29 -0.22 6.34 10.45
C VAL A 29 0.47 7.12 11.58
N ALA A 30 1.51 6.55 12.21
CA ALA A 30 2.23 7.19 13.30
C ALA A 30 2.95 8.47 12.83
N ARG A 31 3.51 8.45 11.62
CA ARG A 31 4.16 9.59 10.96
C ARG A 31 3.18 10.57 10.30
N ARG A 32 1.87 10.33 10.35
CA ARG A 32 0.85 11.13 9.63
C ARG A 32 1.09 11.20 8.12
N MET A 33 1.69 10.16 7.54
CA MET A 33 2.01 10.07 6.11
C MET A 33 0.92 9.37 5.29
N SER A 34 -0.28 9.20 5.84
CA SER A 34 -1.40 8.51 5.18
C SER A 34 -1.78 9.12 3.84
N PHE A 35 -1.74 10.45 3.71
CA PHE A 35 -2.05 11.13 2.46
C PHE A 35 -0.96 10.93 1.40
N LEU A 36 0.32 10.90 1.82
CA LEU A 36 1.43 10.59 0.93
C LEU A 36 1.31 9.16 0.37
N ALA A 37 0.93 8.20 1.21
CA ALA A 37 0.69 6.83 0.77
C ALA A 37 -0.45 6.72 -0.27
N HIS A 38 -1.50 7.52 -0.13
CA HIS A 38 -2.56 7.64 -1.14
C HIS A 38 -2.01 8.19 -2.45
N THR A 39 -1.28 9.31 -2.41
CA THR A 39 -0.72 9.92 -3.62
C THR A 39 0.30 9.03 -4.31
N LEU A 40 1.09 8.25 -3.58
CA LEU A 40 2.00 7.27 -4.18
C LEU A 40 1.27 6.20 -5.00
N SER A 41 0.02 5.85 -4.66
CA SER A 41 -0.76 4.89 -5.44
C SER A 41 -1.30 5.50 -6.74
N GLU A 42 -1.62 6.78 -6.75
CA GLU A 42 -2.01 7.54 -7.95
C GLU A 42 -0.82 7.80 -8.86
N ILE A 43 0.34 8.13 -8.29
CA ILE A 43 1.62 8.19 -9.02
C ILE A 43 1.95 6.81 -9.60
N GLY A 44 1.71 5.75 -8.83
CA GLY A 44 1.84 4.38 -9.30
C GLY A 44 0.92 4.10 -10.49
N PHE A 45 -0.36 4.51 -10.42
CA PHE A 45 -1.30 4.42 -11.54
C PHE A 45 -0.81 5.14 -12.79
N ALA A 46 -0.24 6.35 -12.63
CA ALA A 46 0.39 7.08 -13.74
C ALA A 46 1.56 6.29 -14.34
N GLY A 47 2.42 5.72 -13.50
CA GLY A 47 3.54 4.88 -13.92
C GLY A 47 3.12 3.58 -14.61
N ALA A 48 2.11 2.88 -14.09
CA ALA A 48 1.52 1.70 -14.74
C ALA A 48 1.01 2.03 -16.14
N SER A 49 0.30 3.16 -16.26
CA SER A 49 -0.27 3.63 -17.51
C SER A 49 0.82 3.99 -18.53
N PHE A 50 1.90 4.63 -18.07
CA PHE A 50 3.09 4.89 -18.89
C PHE A 50 3.77 3.60 -19.35
N ALA A 51 3.95 2.62 -18.45
CA ALA A 51 4.52 1.34 -18.82
C ALA A 51 3.66 0.60 -19.87
N LEU A 52 2.33 0.64 -19.74
CA LEU A 52 1.44 0.08 -20.76
C LEU A 52 1.60 0.76 -22.13
N PHE A 53 1.70 2.08 -22.14
CA PHE A 53 2.00 2.85 -23.36
C PHE A 53 3.33 2.42 -24.00
N MET A 54 4.37 2.19 -23.18
CA MET A 54 5.69 1.73 -23.64
C MET A 54 5.77 0.20 -23.89
N SER A 55 4.66 -0.53 -23.73
CA SER A 55 4.61 -2.00 -23.82
C SER A 55 5.51 -2.73 -22.80
N TRP A 56 5.73 -2.13 -21.63
CA TRP A 56 6.42 -2.72 -20.48
C TRP A 56 5.42 -3.34 -19.49
N SER A 57 5.94 -4.05 -18.49
CA SER A 57 5.13 -4.56 -17.38
C SER A 57 4.58 -3.39 -16.53
N PRO A 58 3.28 -3.37 -16.18
CA PRO A 58 2.70 -2.34 -15.32
C PRO A 58 3.40 -2.20 -13.96
N LEU A 59 3.87 -3.32 -13.39
CA LEU A 59 4.59 -3.31 -12.11
C LEU A 59 5.87 -2.50 -12.17
N VAL A 60 6.62 -2.62 -13.28
CA VAL A 60 7.87 -1.89 -13.48
C VAL A 60 7.59 -0.38 -13.56
N GLY A 61 6.53 0.01 -14.27
CA GLY A 61 6.08 1.41 -14.32
C GLY A 61 5.69 1.96 -12.95
N MET A 62 4.90 1.19 -12.19
CA MET A 62 4.50 1.53 -10.82
C MET A 62 5.71 1.74 -9.93
N LEU A 63 6.64 0.78 -9.90
CA LEU A 63 7.83 0.86 -9.07
C LEU A 63 8.71 2.05 -9.45
N LEU A 64 8.96 2.27 -10.74
CA LEU A 64 9.79 3.39 -11.20
C LEU A 64 9.21 4.73 -10.74
N PHE A 65 7.94 4.99 -11.01
CA PHE A 65 7.32 6.28 -10.69
C PHE A 65 7.15 6.47 -9.18
N SER A 66 6.68 5.45 -8.45
CA SER A 66 6.48 5.55 -7.01
C SER A 66 7.81 5.68 -6.27
N VAL A 67 8.87 4.96 -6.66
CA VAL A 67 10.19 5.07 -6.02
C VAL A 67 10.80 6.44 -6.28
N VAL A 68 10.81 6.91 -7.54
CA VAL A 68 11.33 8.25 -7.89
C VAL A 68 10.60 9.33 -7.11
N ALA A 69 9.26 9.29 -7.07
CA ALA A 69 8.47 10.25 -6.31
C ALA A 69 8.78 10.20 -4.80
N SER A 70 8.91 9.00 -4.23
CA SER A 70 9.22 8.83 -2.81
C SER A 70 10.61 9.38 -2.44
N MET A 71 11.60 9.22 -3.31
CA MET A 71 12.94 9.77 -3.13
C MET A 71 12.93 11.30 -3.24
N SER A 72 12.24 11.86 -4.25
CA SER A 72 12.08 13.32 -4.38
C SER A 72 11.42 13.93 -3.14
N VAL A 73 10.41 13.26 -2.58
CA VAL A 73 9.77 13.70 -1.35
C VAL A 73 10.72 13.61 -0.15
N GLY A 74 11.51 12.54 -0.04
CA GLY A 74 12.47 12.35 1.04
C GLY A 74 13.60 13.38 1.05
N GLU A 75 14.10 13.79 -0.12
CA GLU A 75 15.15 14.81 -0.24
C GLU A 75 14.66 16.23 0.07
N LEU A 76 13.39 16.53 -0.24
CA LEU A 76 12.81 17.86 -0.05
C LEU A 76 12.50 18.21 1.41
N GLY A 77 12.66 17.27 2.35
CA GLY A 77 12.55 17.52 3.80
C GLY A 77 11.24 18.24 4.16
N MET A 78 10.09 17.61 3.88
CA MET A 78 8.79 18.25 3.96
C MET A 78 8.51 18.82 5.36
N LYS A 79 8.43 20.16 5.48
CA LYS A 79 7.83 20.83 6.65
C LYS A 79 6.29 20.67 6.59
N GLU A 80 5.70 20.21 7.69
CA GLU A 80 4.33 19.68 7.85
C GLU A 80 3.14 20.47 7.26
N GLN A 81 3.29 21.76 6.92
CA GLN A 81 2.15 22.65 6.65
C GLN A 81 2.04 23.18 5.20
N ARG A 82 3.09 23.05 4.39
CA ARG A 82 3.07 23.36 2.93
C ARG A 82 2.85 22.11 2.06
N SER A 83 2.80 20.95 2.71
CA SER A 83 2.80 19.61 2.14
C SER A 83 1.47 19.20 1.51
N GLU A 84 0.34 19.44 2.17
CA GLU A 84 -0.94 18.86 1.75
C GLU A 84 -1.42 19.38 0.39
N SER A 85 -1.35 20.70 0.15
CA SER A 85 -1.72 21.29 -1.14
C SER A 85 -0.76 20.90 -2.27
N LEU A 86 0.53 20.70 -1.96
CA LEU A 86 1.50 20.21 -2.94
C LEU A 86 1.25 18.74 -3.28
N ILE A 87 1.01 17.90 -2.27
CA ILE A 87 0.70 16.49 -2.46
C ILE A 87 -0.60 16.34 -3.27
N SER A 88 -1.63 17.14 -3.00
CA SER A 88 -2.88 17.09 -3.77
C SER A 88 -2.71 17.59 -5.21
N ALA A 89 -1.87 18.61 -5.45
CA ALA A 89 -1.53 19.04 -6.80
C ALA A 89 -0.77 17.96 -7.58
N VAL A 90 0.22 17.30 -6.93
CA VAL A 90 0.97 16.19 -7.53
C VAL A 90 0.06 15.00 -7.84
N SER A 91 -0.84 14.68 -6.92
CA SER A 91 -1.92 13.68 -7.09
C SER A 91 -2.77 13.97 -8.33
N ALA A 92 -3.29 15.19 -8.47
CA ALA A 92 -4.10 15.59 -9.61
C ALA A 92 -3.34 15.47 -10.94
N VAL A 93 -2.06 15.87 -10.96
CA VAL A 93 -1.18 15.73 -12.13
C VAL A 93 -0.95 14.25 -12.45
N ALA A 94 -0.71 13.41 -11.45
CA ALA A 94 -0.50 11.98 -11.64
C ALA A 94 -1.72 11.29 -12.25
N ILE A 95 -2.93 11.57 -11.75
CA ILE A 95 -4.17 11.05 -12.33
C ILE A 95 -4.33 11.52 -13.78
N GLY A 96 -4.12 12.82 -14.03
CA GLY A 96 -4.21 13.39 -15.38
C GLY A 96 -3.23 12.73 -16.37
N LEU A 97 -1.97 12.52 -15.94
CA LEU A 97 -0.96 11.82 -16.73
C LEU A 97 -1.33 10.34 -16.96
N GLY A 98 -1.83 9.64 -15.95
CA GLY A 98 -2.27 8.26 -16.09
C GLY A 98 -3.37 8.10 -17.14
N ILE A 99 -4.39 8.96 -17.08
CA ILE A 99 -5.47 8.99 -18.08
C ILE A 99 -4.93 9.33 -19.47
N ALA A 100 -4.01 10.31 -19.57
CA ALA A 100 -3.40 10.67 -20.84
C ALA A 100 -2.61 9.49 -21.47
N PHE A 101 -1.78 8.80 -20.69
CA PHE A 101 -1.03 7.63 -21.18
C PHE A 101 -1.93 6.47 -21.58
N LEU A 102 -3.00 6.22 -20.82
CA LEU A 102 -4.00 5.20 -21.20
C LEU A 102 -4.66 5.55 -22.53
N SER A 103 -5.10 6.80 -22.69
CA SER A 103 -5.70 7.29 -23.93
C SER A 103 -4.77 7.10 -25.14
N LEU A 104 -3.48 7.40 -24.96
CA LEU A 104 -2.45 7.20 -25.99
C LEU A 104 -2.15 5.71 -26.26
N SER A 105 -2.35 4.84 -25.28
CA SER A 105 -2.08 3.40 -25.40
C SER A 105 -3.16 2.62 -26.17
N ASN A 106 -4.31 3.23 -26.52
CA ASN A 106 -5.46 2.56 -27.18
C ASN A 106 -6.00 1.33 -26.42
N LYS A 107 -5.64 1.14 -25.15
CA LYS A 107 -6.04 0.04 -24.27
C LYS A 107 -6.80 0.62 -23.08
N ASN A 108 -8.05 1.03 -23.29
CA ASN A 108 -8.61 2.09 -22.44
C ASN A 108 -9.36 1.58 -21.21
N ALA A 109 -10.48 0.88 -21.38
CA ALA A 109 -11.36 0.61 -20.24
C ALA A 109 -10.83 -0.54 -19.35
N THR A 110 -10.53 -1.70 -19.93
CA THR A 110 -10.22 -2.93 -19.17
C THR A 110 -8.88 -2.87 -18.44
N ALA A 111 -7.88 -2.22 -19.04
CA ALA A 111 -6.56 -2.05 -18.40
C ALA A 111 -6.63 -1.03 -17.24
N ALA A 112 -7.36 0.08 -17.44
CA ALA A 112 -7.56 1.07 -16.40
C ALA A 112 -8.29 0.50 -15.18
N THR A 113 -9.39 -0.23 -15.40
CA THR A 113 -10.13 -0.87 -14.31
C THR A 113 -9.29 -1.90 -13.57
N GLY A 114 -8.48 -2.69 -14.29
CA GLY A 114 -7.56 -3.66 -13.70
C GLY A 114 -6.50 -3.01 -12.81
N ILE A 115 -5.94 -1.86 -13.18
CA ILE A 115 -4.95 -1.15 -12.35
C ILE A 115 -5.62 -0.48 -11.14
N LEU A 116 -6.76 0.17 -11.35
CA LEU A 116 -7.44 0.94 -10.29
C LEU A 116 -8.06 0.05 -9.20
N PHE A 117 -8.71 -1.05 -9.61
CA PHE A 117 -9.47 -1.94 -8.73
C PHE A 117 -8.81 -3.30 -8.50
N GLY A 118 -7.67 -3.53 -9.14
CA GLY A 118 -6.95 -4.79 -9.04
C GLY A 118 -7.61 -5.91 -9.87
N SER A 119 -6.87 -6.99 -10.07
CA SER A 119 -7.37 -8.20 -10.74
C SER A 119 -6.90 -9.44 -10.03
N ILE A 120 -7.29 -9.58 -8.75
CA ILE A 120 -6.79 -10.64 -7.86
C ILE A 120 -7.01 -12.05 -8.43
N PHE A 121 -8.08 -12.29 -9.19
CA PHE A 121 -8.35 -13.59 -9.81
C PHE A 121 -7.59 -13.85 -11.12
N SER A 122 -6.97 -12.82 -11.72
CA SER A 122 -6.22 -12.94 -12.99
C SER A 122 -4.71 -13.09 -12.79
N ILE A 123 -4.26 -13.35 -11.56
CA ILE A 123 -2.85 -13.46 -11.19
C ILE A 123 -2.27 -14.80 -11.69
N ASN A 124 -1.21 -14.70 -12.48
CA ASN A 124 -0.43 -15.85 -12.94
C ASN A 124 0.66 -16.24 -11.94
N GLN A 125 1.24 -17.42 -12.14
CA GLN A 125 2.30 -17.94 -11.26
C GLN A 125 3.55 -17.03 -11.22
N THR A 126 3.85 -16.34 -12.33
CA THR A 126 4.93 -15.35 -12.43
C THR A 126 4.69 -14.18 -11.49
N ASP A 127 3.46 -13.66 -11.48
CA ASP A 127 3.08 -12.49 -10.68
C ASP A 127 3.12 -12.84 -9.18
N VAL A 128 2.73 -14.06 -8.81
CA VAL A 128 2.87 -14.57 -7.43
C VAL A 128 4.34 -14.58 -7.02
N TRP A 129 5.25 -15.04 -7.88
CA TRP A 129 6.68 -15.06 -7.57
C TRP A 129 7.27 -13.66 -7.39
N GLU A 130 6.90 -12.71 -8.26
CA GLU A 130 7.31 -11.31 -8.12
C GLU A 130 6.89 -10.74 -6.76
N VAL A 131 5.64 -11.01 -6.36
CA VAL A 131 5.08 -10.56 -5.08
C VAL A 131 5.76 -11.24 -3.91
N VAL A 132 6.03 -12.55 -3.98
CA VAL A 132 6.76 -13.28 -2.95
C VAL A 132 8.15 -12.68 -2.74
N VAL A 133 8.89 -12.42 -3.82
CA VAL A 133 10.24 -11.87 -3.74
C VAL A 133 10.23 -10.46 -3.15
N LEU A 134 9.39 -9.57 -3.70
CA LEU A 134 9.33 -8.17 -3.26
C LEU A 134 8.75 -8.03 -1.84
N ALA A 135 7.71 -8.81 -1.51
CA ALA A 135 7.16 -8.83 -0.16
C ALA A 135 8.19 -9.29 0.87
N THR A 136 8.90 -10.38 0.56
CA THR A 136 9.95 -10.90 1.44
C THR A 136 11.05 -9.88 1.65
N LEU A 137 11.50 -9.22 0.58
CA LEU A 137 12.50 -8.16 0.64
C LEU A 137 12.05 -7.01 1.53
N VAL A 138 10.84 -6.50 1.32
CA VAL A 138 10.27 -5.40 2.12
C VAL A 138 10.14 -5.78 3.58
N ILE A 139 9.62 -6.97 3.89
CA ILE A 139 9.47 -7.47 5.26
C ILE A 139 10.86 -7.58 5.92
N LEU A 140 11.83 -8.16 5.22
CA LEU A 140 13.19 -8.35 5.76
C LEU A 140 13.88 -7.02 6.04
N ILE A 141 13.84 -6.06 5.10
CA ILE A 141 14.40 -4.73 5.32
C ILE A 141 13.69 -4.02 6.48
N THR A 142 12.36 -4.12 6.55
CA THR A 142 11.58 -3.51 7.64
C THR A 142 11.95 -4.11 9.00
N LEU A 143 12.17 -5.42 9.08
CA LEU A 143 12.61 -6.10 10.30
C LEU A 143 14.04 -5.72 10.69
N MET A 144 14.97 -5.63 9.73
CA MET A 144 16.34 -5.17 9.99
C MET A 144 16.36 -3.72 10.49
N MET A 145 15.52 -2.88 9.91
CA MET A 145 15.38 -1.47 10.28
C MET A 145 14.37 -1.22 11.40
N PHE A 146 13.85 -2.26 12.05
CA PHE A 146 12.73 -2.14 12.97
C PHE A 146 13.01 -1.19 14.14
N ARG A 147 14.20 -1.27 14.73
CA ARG A 147 14.61 -0.41 15.85
C ARG A 147 14.64 1.08 15.44
N PRO A 148 15.36 1.49 14.38
CA PRO A 148 15.33 2.89 13.94
C PRO A 148 13.96 3.34 13.45
N LEU A 149 13.22 2.52 12.70
CA LEU A 149 11.86 2.83 12.23
C LEU A 149 10.89 3.10 13.38
N ARG A 150 10.94 2.26 14.42
CA ARG A 150 10.11 2.45 15.61
C ARG A 150 10.38 3.78 16.30
N HIS A 151 11.66 4.13 16.45
CA HIS A 151 12.04 5.39 17.08
C HIS A 151 11.60 6.57 16.21
N PHE A 152 11.88 6.52 14.91
CA PHE A 152 11.48 7.54 13.94
C PHE A 152 9.96 7.78 13.89
N ALA A 153 9.16 6.72 13.94
CA ALA A 153 7.71 6.81 13.78
C ALA A 153 6.96 7.19 15.05
N PHE A 154 7.34 6.66 16.21
CA PHE A 154 6.59 6.83 17.47
C PHE A 154 7.20 7.86 18.43
N ASP A 155 8.47 8.25 18.24
CA ASP A 155 9.13 9.29 19.03
C ASP A 155 10.10 10.10 18.15
N TYR A 156 9.53 10.85 17.20
CA TYR A 156 10.33 11.66 16.27
C TYR A 156 11.19 12.71 16.97
N THR A 157 10.70 13.25 18.10
CA THR A 157 11.41 14.26 18.89
C THR A 157 12.72 13.73 19.46
N THR A 158 12.73 12.51 20.01
CA THR A 158 13.97 11.90 20.50
C THR A 158 14.78 11.29 19.34
N ALA A 159 14.11 10.87 18.27
CA ALA A 159 14.75 10.33 17.07
C ALA A 159 15.68 11.34 16.42
N SER A 160 15.24 12.60 16.28
CA SER A 160 15.98 13.65 15.59
C SER A 160 17.30 14.02 16.26
N PHE A 161 17.41 13.79 17.58
CA PHE A 161 18.64 14.00 18.34
C PHE A 161 19.50 12.74 18.48
N SER A 162 18.90 11.55 18.57
CA SER A 162 19.65 10.30 18.82
C SER A 162 20.09 9.55 17.56
N LEU A 163 19.40 9.73 16.44
CA LEU A 163 19.74 9.05 15.18
C LEU A 163 20.74 9.88 14.39
N LYS A 164 21.90 9.28 14.11
CA LYS A 164 23.00 9.93 13.38
C LYS A 164 22.60 10.39 11.96
N ASN A 165 21.59 9.76 11.35
CA ASN A 165 21.12 10.15 10.01
C ASN A 165 19.61 9.88 9.84
N ILE A 166 18.77 10.74 10.45
CA ILE A 166 17.30 10.60 10.39
C ILE A 166 16.75 10.73 8.97
N GLN A 167 17.40 11.54 8.12
CA GLN A 167 17.02 11.73 6.71
C GLN A 167 17.16 10.43 5.92
N LEU A 168 18.23 9.66 6.13
CA LEU A 168 18.41 8.37 5.47
C LEU A 168 17.30 7.38 5.87
N ILE A 169 16.89 7.39 7.15
CA ILE A 169 15.81 6.52 7.64
C ILE A 169 14.46 6.91 7.01
N GLU A 170 14.21 8.22 6.88
CA GLU A 170 13.02 8.73 6.20
C GLU A 170 12.99 8.33 4.71
N VAL A 171 14.09 8.53 3.97
CA VAL A 171 14.19 8.12 2.55
C VAL A 171 13.99 6.62 2.39
N LEU A 172 14.62 5.79 3.23
CA LEU A 172 14.45 4.34 3.20
C LEU A 172 13.01 3.93 3.53
N PHE A 173 12.37 4.59 4.50
CA PHE A 173 10.97 4.35 4.84
C PHE A 173 10.04 4.71 3.68
N LEU A 174 10.25 5.86 3.04
CA LEU A 174 9.49 6.29 1.86
C LEU A 174 9.67 5.31 0.69
N GLY A 175 10.87 4.78 0.47
CA GLY A 175 11.13 3.74 -0.52
C GLY A 175 10.40 2.41 -0.20
N LEU A 176 10.39 1.99 1.06
CA LEU A 176 9.63 0.81 1.51
C LEU A 176 8.12 1.00 1.32
N MET A 177 7.61 2.19 1.66
CA MET A 177 6.22 2.56 1.43
C MET A 177 5.87 2.52 -0.05
N ALA A 178 6.66 3.17 -0.91
CA ALA A 178 6.45 3.19 -2.35
C ALA A 178 6.46 1.79 -2.98
N THR A 179 7.43 0.96 -2.59
CA THR A 179 7.53 -0.42 -3.06
C THR A 179 6.31 -1.23 -2.63
N THR A 180 5.87 -1.07 -1.39
CA THR A 180 4.70 -1.77 -0.86
C THR A 180 3.42 -1.34 -1.55
N VAL A 181 3.24 -0.04 -1.76
CA VAL A 181 2.10 0.51 -2.49
C VAL A 181 2.09 -0.01 -3.93
N ALA A 182 3.22 0.01 -4.64
CA ALA A 182 3.31 -0.48 -6.02
C ALA A 182 2.97 -1.97 -6.17
N VAL A 183 3.61 -2.83 -5.36
CA VAL A 183 3.38 -4.29 -5.40
C VAL A 183 1.94 -4.64 -5.04
N SER A 184 1.40 -3.95 -4.03
CA SER A 184 0.06 -4.25 -3.54
C SER A 184 -1.02 -3.67 -4.45
N ALA A 185 -0.79 -2.51 -5.07
CA ALA A 185 -1.68 -1.88 -6.03
C ALA A 185 -1.88 -2.72 -7.30
N GLN A 186 -0.85 -3.45 -7.76
CA GLN A 186 -0.99 -4.34 -8.91
C GLN A 186 -2.04 -5.43 -8.70
N ILE A 187 -2.18 -5.91 -7.46
CA ILE A 187 -3.07 -7.02 -7.13
C ILE A 187 -4.42 -6.52 -6.61
N VAL A 188 -4.39 -5.69 -5.57
CA VAL A 188 -5.59 -5.24 -4.85
C VAL A 188 -6.21 -4.00 -5.50
N GLY A 189 -5.45 -3.27 -6.31
CA GLY A 189 -5.85 -2.02 -6.95
C GLY A 189 -5.26 -0.78 -6.27
N SER A 190 -4.85 0.20 -7.08
CA SER A 190 -4.26 1.45 -6.59
C SER A 190 -5.20 2.28 -5.72
N LEU A 191 -6.53 2.18 -5.92
CA LEU A 191 -7.50 2.89 -5.08
C LEU A 191 -7.69 2.22 -3.71
N LEU A 192 -7.43 0.92 -3.61
CA LEU A 192 -7.77 0.11 -2.44
C LEU A 192 -6.61 -0.16 -1.51
N ILE A 193 -5.38 -0.08 -1.99
CA ILE A 193 -4.22 -0.27 -1.13
C ILE A 193 -4.20 0.72 0.04
N PHE A 194 -4.68 1.95 -0.17
CA PHE A 194 -4.87 2.92 0.91
C PHE A 194 -5.73 2.37 2.04
N ILE A 195 -6.89 1.77 1.69
CA ILE A 195 -7.84 1.18 2.64
C ILE A 195 -7.16 0.06 3.43
N LEU A 196 -6.56 -0.90 2.71
CA LEU A 196 -5.97 -2.10 3.30
C LEU A 196 -4.75 -1.81 4.18
N MET A 197 -4.06 -0.69 3.93
CA MET A 197 -2.88 -0.30 4.69
C MET A 197 -3.19 0.63 5.87
N ILE A 198 -4.17 1.53 5.74
CA ILE A 198 -4.38 2.60 6.73
C ILE A 198 -5.51 2.28 7.71
N LEU A 199 -6.63 1.71 7.27
CA LEU A 199 -7.74 1.37 8.17
C LEU A 199 -7.36 0.33 9.23
N PRO A 200 -6.78 -0.84 8.88
CA PRO A 200 -6.40 -1.83 9.90
C PRO A 200 -5.31 -1.31 10.83
N ALA A 201 -4.36 -0.53 10.32
CA ALA A 201 -3.34 0.13 11.13
C ALA A 201 -3.96 1.14 12.11
N SER A 202 -4.88 1.97 11.65
CA SER A 202 -5.58 2.96 12.47
C SER A 202 -6.46 2.29 13.53
N SER A 203 -7.13 1.19 13.19
CA SER A 203 -7.88 0.34 14.12
C SER A 203 -6.97 -0.26 15.18
N ALA A 204 -5.83 -0.82 14.76
CA ALA A 204 -4.86 -1.45 15.63
C ALA A 204 -4.22 -0.46 16.62
N MET A 205 -3.95 0.78 16.19
CA MET A 205 -3.43 1.83 17.08
C MET A 205 -4.37 2.17 18.24
N ARG A 206 -5.67 1.95 18.09
CA ARG A 206 -6.64 2.22 19.16
C ARG A 206 -6.70 1.12 20.21
N TRP A 207 -6.30 -0.10 19.85
CA TRP A 207 -6.38 -1.28 20.73
C TRP A 207 -5.03 -1.76 21.24
N GLY A 208 -3.96 -1.53 20.48
CA GLY A 208 -2.61 -1.92 20.86
C GLY A 208 -2.01 -0.97 21.91
N ARG A 209 -1.30 -1.55 22.89
CA ARG A 209 -0.57 -0.80 23.93
C ARG A 209 0.93 -0.73 23.67
N THR A 210 1.45 -1.62 22.84
CA THR A 210 2.86 -1.65 22.43
C THR A 210 2.96 -1.68 20.91
N VAL A 211 4.08 -1.21 20.35
CA VAL A 211 4.29 -1.20 18.89
C VAL A 211 4.15 -2.61 18.28
N TRP A 212 4.63 -3.63 18.98
CA TRP A 212 4.46 -5.03 18.56
C TRP A 212 3.00 -5.47 18.54
N GLN A 213 2.20 -5.06 19.53
CA GLN A 213 0.76 -5.33 19.54
C GLN A 213 0.04 -4.60 18.42
N ILE A 214 0.40 -3.34 18.15
CA ILE A 214 -0.20 -2.56 17.06
C ILE A 214 0.09 -3.26 15.72
N ILE A 215 1.34 -3.65 15.46
CA ILE A 215 1.71 -4.35 14.22
C ILE A 215 1.01 -5.70 14.12
N GLY A 216 0.99 -6.49 15.20
CA GLY A 216 0.31 -7.79 15.21
C GLY A 216 -1.18 -7.69 14.94
N LEU A 217 -1.86 -6.70 15.55
CA LEU A 217 -3.28 -6.44 15.30
C LEU A 217 -3.55 -5.92 13.88
N ALA A 218 -2.69 -5.03 13.36
CA ALA A 218 -2.83 -4.51 12.01
C ALA A 218 -2.71 -5.63 10.97
N ILE A 219 -1.69 -6.48 11.09
CA ILE A 219 -1.52 -7.68 10.24
C ILE A 219 -2.74 -8.59 10.35
N MET A 220 -3.21 -8.86 11.57
CA MET A 220 -4.37 -9.72 11.80
C MET A 220 -5.61 -9.17 11.10
N PHE A 221 -5.91 -7.88 11.24
CA PHE A 221 -7.05 -7.26 10.57
C PHE A 221 -6.92 -7.30 9.06
N SER A 222 -5.78 -6.88 8.50
CA SER A 222 -5.53 -6.93 7.05
C SER A 222 -5.68 -8.35 6.49
N VAL A 223 -5.14 -9.37 7.16
CA VAL A 223 -5.21 -10.76 6.68
C VAL A 223 -6.64 -11.28 6.73
N LEU A 224 -7.35 -11.04 7.84
CA LEU A 224 -8.76 -11.42 7.95
C LEU A 224 -9.63 -10.69 6.93
N GLY A 225 -9.38 -9.40 6.70
CA GLY A 225 -10.06 -8.60 5.70
C GLY A 225 -9.90 -9.17 4.30
N VAL A 226 -8.67 -9.48 3.88
CA VAL A 226 -8.40 -10.08 2.57
C VAL A 226 -9.02 -11.49 2.46
N TRP A 227 -8.85 -12.34 3.48
CA TRP A 227 -9.37 -13.71 3.41
C TRP A 227 -10.89 -13.75 3.35
N LEU A 228 -11.57 -12.99 4.22
CA LEU A 228 -13.03 -12.89 4.21
C LEU A 228 -13.51 -12.26 2.89
N ALA A 229 -12.82 -11.25 2.38
CA ALA A 229 -13.16 -10.64 1.09
C ALA A 229 -13.02 -11.63 -0.08
N LEU A 230 -11.97 -12.45 -0.11
CA LEU A 230 -11.78 -13.48 -1.14
C LEU A 230 -12.88 -14.53 -1.09
N VAL A 231 -13.22 -15.01 0.11
CA VAL A 231 -14.30 -15.99 0.30
C VAL A 231 -15.64 -15.39 -0.15
N LEU A 232 -15.99 -14.20 0.33
CA LEU A 232 -17.26 -13.55 -0.02
C LEU A 232 -17.34 -13.22 -1.50
N SER A 233 -16.25 -12.72 -2.09
CA SER A 233 -16.17 -12.43 -3.52
C SER A 233 -16.40 -13.68 -4.38
N TYR A 234 -15.86 -14.83 -3.98
CA TYR A 234 -16.08 -16.10 -4.69
C TYR A 234 -17.54 -16.55 -4.68
N TRP A 235 -18.29 -16.29 -3.61
CA TRP A 235 -19.69 -16.74 -3.49
C TRP A 235 -20.72 -15.74 -4.00
N LEU A 236 -20.45 -14.43 -3.83
CA LEU A 236 -21.39 -13.36 -4.18
C LEU A 236 -21.13 -12.75 -5.56
N ASP A 237 -20.05 -13.15 -6.25
CA ASP A 237 -19.66 -12.65 -7.57
C ASP A 237 -19.55 -11.11 -7.66
N LEU A 238 -19.15 -10.50 -6.54
CA LEU A 238 -18.85 -9.08 -6.44
C LEU A 238 -17.34 -8.86 -6.32
N PRO A 239 -16.82 -7.67 -6.73
CA PRO A 239 -15.39 -7.39 -6.67
C PRO A 239 -14.80 -7.59 -5.26
N VAL A 240 -13.65 -8.27 -5.17
CA VAL A 240 -12.93 -8.47 -3.89
C VAL A 240 -12.67 -7.13 -3.19
N SER A 241 -12.37 -6.11 -3.98
CA SER A 241 -12.13 -4.75 -3.54
C SER A 241 -13.27 -4.15 -2.71
N PHE A 242 -14.51 -4.37 -3.13
CA PHE A 242 -15.70 -3.93 -2.40
C PHE A 242 -15.77 -4.57 -1.00
N PHE A 243 -15.52 -5.87 -0.90
CA PHE A 243 -15.54 -6.56 0.40
C PHE A 243 -14.40 -6.12 1.31
N ILE A 244 -13.18 -5.95 0.78
CA ILE A 244 -12.05 -5.41 1.56
C ILE A 244 -12.45 -4.05 2.17
N ALA A 245 -13.01 -3.15 1.36
CA ALA A 245 -13.43 -1.84 1.82
C ALA A 245 -14.45 -1.90 2.96
N ILE A 246 -15.50 -2.71 2.83
CA ILE A 246 -16.54 -2.82 3.85
C ILE A 246 -16.01 -3.48 5.13
N ILE A 247 -15.20 -4.53 5.02
CA ILE A 247 -14.70 -5.25 6.18
C ILE A 247 -13.73 -4.37 6.97
N GLU A 248 -12.73 -3.76 6.30
CA GLU A 248 -11.75 -2.90 6.96
C GLU A 248 -12.38 -1.63 7.54
N ALA A 249 -13.34 -1.02 6.82
CA ALA A 249 -14.11 0.09 7.36
C ALA A 249 -14.95 -0.33 8.58
N GLY A 250 -15.55 -1.52 8.53
CA GLY A 250 -16.29 -2.09 9.65
C GLY A 250 -15.42 -2.29 10.89
N VAL A 251 -14.23 -2.88 10.72
CA VAL A 251 -13.23 -3.03 11.80
C VAL A 251 -12.86 -1.67 12.39
N TYR A 252 -12.66 -0.67 11.53
CA TYR A 252 -12.36 0.69 11.98
C TYR A 252 -13.52 1.34 12.73
N PHE A 253 -14.76 1.25 12.25
CA PHE A 253 -15.92 1.77 12.97
C PHE A 253 -16.16 1.08 14.32
N ILE A 254 -15.92 -0.23 14.41
CA ILE A 254 -15.97 -0.94 15.69
C ILE A 254 -14.88 -0.43 16.65
N SER A 255 -13.68 -0.16 16.13
CA SER A 255 -12.58 0.42 16.93
C SER A 255 -12.90 1.83 17.46
N LEU A 256 -13.78 2.57 16.77
CA LEU A 256 -14.26 3.88 17.20
C LEU A 256 -15.18 3.80 18.44
N ILE A 257 -16.05 2.80 18.49
CA ILE A 257 -17.07 2.64 19.54
C ILE A 257 -16.43 2.33 20.90
N LYS A 258 -15.31 1.60 20.93
CA LYS A 258 -14.62 1.20 22.17
C LYS A 258 -13.99 2.35 22.98
N ARG A 259 -14.17 3.60 22.55
CA ARG A 259 -13.66 4.80 23.24
C ARG A 259 -14.74 5.58 24.01
N ARG A 260 -15.88 4.94 24.31
CA ARG A 260 -16.80 5.40 25.36
C ARG A 260 -16.57 4.59 26.64
#